data_AF-A0A9W5X4T9-F1
#
_entry.id   AF-A0A9W5X4T9-F1
#
_cell.length_a   1.000
_cell.length_b   1.000
_cell.length_c   1.000
_cell.angle_alpha   90.00
_cell.angle_beta   90.00
_cell.angle_gamma   90.00
#
_symmetry.space_group_name_H-M   'P 1'
#
loop_
_entity.id
_entity.type
_entity.pdbx_description
1 polymer ?
#
loop_
_entity_poly.entity_id
_entity_poly.type
_entity_poly.pdbx_seq_one_letter_code
_entity_poly.pdbx_strand_id
1 'polypeptide(L)'
;MNNVSDEAGEIKPSSFFIFLFTFILLTGKVYNKQTFGVWGEVMKISVSKLPGIGQKISFKTSEENLLVIIVHHTGKRELYFFEDADGDEADFAMDLTPDETRELAAQLLGATYQPVDVEKMRIFKSQIIVDYITLKEKSTLAFKTIEESDIRNKTGATIIGIVHGEDVIAIPEADTTLKPGDVLMSVGKDEQIAALTELCKGEE
;
A
#
# COMPACT_ATOMS: atom_id res chain seq x y z
N MET A 1 30.79 33.48 -22.18
CA MET A 1 30.60 32.03 -22.28
C MET A 1 30.53 31.50 -20.86
N ASN A 2 29.32 31.35 -20.32
CA ASN A 2 29.10 30.84 -18.97
C ASN A 2 28.53 29.43 -19.09
N ASN A 3 29.26 28.44 -18.58
CA ASN A 3 28.77 27.10 -18.32
C ASN A 3 27.78 27.15 -17.15
N VAL A 4 26.57 26.65 -17.37
CA VAL A 4 25.65 26.27 -16.29
C VAL A 4 25.48 24.77 -16.40
N SER A 5 26.01 24.08 -15.40
CA SER A 5 25.86 22.67 -15.09
C SER A 5 24.41 22.37 -14.69
N ASP A 6 23.76 21.42 -15.37
CA ASP A 6 22.49 20.83 -14.93
C ASP A 6 22.77 19.90 -13.74
N GLU A 7 22.43 20.36 -12.53
CA GLU A 7 22.33 19.51 -11.35
C GLU A 7 21.06 18.65 -11.43
N ALA A 8 21.24 17.34 -11.59
CA ALA A 8 20.20 16.39 -11.25
C ALA A 8 19.96 16.47 -9.73
N GLY A 9 18.77 16.92 -9.34
CA GLY A 9 18.39 17.02 -7.94
C GLY A 9 18.31 15.63 -7.29
N GLU A 10 19.39 15.24 -6.61
CA GLU A 10 19.40 14.11 -5.67
C GLU A 10 18.45 14.40 -4.51
N ILE A 11 17.39 13.60 -4.38
CA ILE A 11 16.53 13.64 -3.21
C ILE A 11 17.27 12.95 -2.06
N LYS A 12 17.73 13.75 -1.09
CA LYS A 12 18.45 13.24 0.09
C LYS A 12 17.55 12.29 0.91
N PRO A 13 18.10 11.17 1.45
CA PRO A 13 17.33 10.14 2.17
C PRO A 13 16.47 10.65 3.32
N SER A 14 16.91 11.72 3.99
CA SER A 14 16.20 12.32 5.13
C SER A 14 14.89 13.02 4.74
N SER A 15 14.77 13.49 3.50
CA SER A 15 13.57 14.18 3.01
C SER A 15 12.51 13.21 2.48
N PHE A 16 12.90 11.97 2.13
CA PHE A 16 12.00 10.93 1.66
C PHE A 16 11.16 10.30 2.80
N PHE A 17 11.75 10.20 3.99
CA PHE A 17 11.05 9.70 5.18
C PHE A 17 9.90 10.61 5.63
N ILE A 18 10.06 11.93 5.51
CA ILE A 18 9.03 12.91 5.89
C ILE A 18 7.84 12.83 4.92
N PHE A 19 8.10 12.68 3.62
CA PHE A 19 7.04 12.58 2.61
C PHE A 19 6.26 11.27 2.73
N LEU A 20 6.93 10.16 3.05
CA LEU A 20 6.30 8.86 3.29
C LEU A 20 5.43 8.86 4.55
N PHE A 21 5.87 9.54 5.63
CA PHE A 21 5.10 9.65 6.87
C PHE A 21 3.83 10.50 6.71
N THR A 22 3.90 11.60 5.95
CA THR A 22 2.71 12.43 5.64
C THR A 22 1.71 11.69 4.75
N PHE A 23 2.17 10.83 3.84
CA PHE A 23 1.29 10.03 2.98
C PHE A 23 0.60 8.88 3.74
N ILE A 24 1.27 8.28 4.74
CA ILE A 24 0.70 7.25 5.60
C ILE A 24 -0.43 7.80 6.48
N LEU A 25 -0.28 9.02 7.02
CA LEU A 25 -1.31 9.68 7.84
C LEU A 25 -2.56 10.10 7.04
N LEU A 26 -2.42 10.42 5.75
CA LEU A 26 -3.53 10.81 4.86
C LEU A 26 -4.28 9.63 4.25
N THR A 27 -3.68 8.44 4.18
CA THR A 27 -4.26 7.28 3.48
C THR A 27 -4.60 6.10 4.39
N GLY A 28 -4.24 6.15 5.67
CA GLY A 28 -4.57 5.08 6.64
C GLY A 28 -3.94 3.72 6.34
N LYS A 29 -2.97 3.66 5.42
CA LYS A 29 -2.27 2.41 5.09
C LYS A 29 -0.99 2.28 5.91
N VAL A 30 -1.03 1.39 6.91
CA VAL A 30 0.17 0.83 7.53
C VAL A 30 0.82 -0.11 6.51
N TYR A 31 1.89 0.33 5.84
CA TYR A 31 2.69 -0.55 5.01
C TYR A 31 3.61 -1.39 5.90
N ASN A 32 3.36 -2.70 5.91
CA ASN A 32 4.11 -3.69 6.68
C ASN A 32 5.60 -3.75 6.26
N LYS A 33 6.52 -3.86 7.23
CA LYS A 33 7.99 -3.91 7.04
C LYS A 33 8.51 -5.13 6.25
N GLN A 34 7.66 -6.08 5.88
CA GLN A 34 8.06 -7.32 5.18
C GLN A 34 8.13 -7.23 3.64
N THR A 35 7.84 -6.09 3.02
CA THR A 35 7.94 -5.89 1.56
C THR A 35 9.32 -5.41 1.07
N PHE A 36 10.37 -5.52 1.89
CA PHE A 36 11.76 -5.38 1.43
C PHE A 36 12.34 -6.76 1.12
N GLY A 37 11.88 -7.34 0.00
CA GLY A 37 12.18 -8.74 -0.31
C GLY A 37 12.13 -9.14 -1.77
N VAL A 38 12.22 -8.23 -2.74
CA VAL A 38 12.67 -8.53 -4.12
C VAL A 38 13.23 -7.23 -4.72
N TRP A 39 14.55 -7.03 -4.70
CA TRP A 39 15.16 -6.10 -5.68
C TRP A 39 15.28 -6.87 -6.99
N GLY A 40 14.15 -7.07 -7.67
CA GLY A 40 14.18 -7.32 -9.11
C GLY A 40 14.76 -6.08 -9.76
N GLU A 41 15.55 -6.23 -10.82
CA GLU A 41 16.08 -5.07 -11.55
C GLU A 41 14.92 -4.10 -11.84
N VAL A 42 15.00 -2.91 -11.25
CA VAL A 42 14.04 -1.84 -11.51
C VAL A 42 14.18 -1.50 -12.99
N MET A 43 13.07 -1.56 -13.72
CA MET A 43 12.99 -1.15 -15.12
C MET A 43 13.73 0.17 -15.32
N LYS A 44 14.70 0.20 -16.23
CA LYS A 44 15.51 1.41 -16.47
C LYS A 44 14.70 2.39 -17.29
N ILE A 45 14.48 3.59 -16.73
CA ILE A 45 13.72 4.67 -17.38
C ILE A 45 14.69 5.77 -17.78
N SER A 46 14.62 6.21 -19.04
CA SER A 46 15.33 7.38 -19.53
C SER A 46 14.36 8.36 -20.18
N VAL A 47 14.67 9.65 -20.07
CA VAL A 47 13.81 10.74 -20.50
C VAL A 47 14.64 11.76 -21.24
N SER A 48 14.20 12.17 -22.42
CA SER A 48 14.88 13.16 -23.26
C SER A 48 13.88 14.09 -23.93
N LYS A 49 14.27 15.34 -24.19
CA LYS A 49 13.44 16.29 -24.95
C LYS A 49 13.69 16.10 -26.45
N LEU A 50 12.63 16.16 -27.23
CA LEU A 50 12.68 16.18 -28.70
C LEU A 50 12.26 17.59 -29.17
N PRO A 51 13.21 18.47 -29.53
CA PRO A 51 12.91 19.84 -29.93
C PRO A 51 11.86 19.91 -31.04
N GLY A 52 10.80 20.71 -30.83
CA GLY A 52 9.71 20.89 -31.79
C GLY A 52 8.68 19.75 -31.84
N ILE A 53 8.93 18.63 -31.14
CA ILE A 53 8.04 17.47 -31.13
C ILE A 53 7.43 17.30 -29.74
N GLY A 54 8.26 17.17 -28.71
CA GLY A 54 7.80 16.65 -27.44
C GLY A 54 8.89 16.12 -26.53
N GLN A 55 8.57 15.02 -25.85
CA GLN A 55 9.44 14.32 -24.92
C GLN A 55 9.45 12.83 -25.25
N LYS A 56 10.65 12.25 -25.35
CA LYS A 56 10.85 10.80 -25.48
C LYS A 56 11.08 10.22 -24.09
N ILE A 57 10.30 9.22 -23.75
CA ILE A 57 10.44 8.40 -22.54
C ILE A 57 10.74 6.98 -23.01
N SER A 58 11.76 6.35 -22.45
CA SER A 58 12.19 5.01 -22.85
C SER A 58 12.33 4.12 -21.63
N PHE A 59 11.77 2.92 -21.71
CA PHE A 59 11.72 1.91 -20.68
C PHE A 59 12.41 0.66 -21.20
N LYS A 60 13.48 0.23 -20.52
CA LYS A 60 14.11 -1.06 -20.78
C LYS A 60 13.62 -2.08 -19.76
N THR A 61 12.94 -3.12 -20.24
CA THR A 61 12.36 -4.16 -19.39
C THR A 61 13.44 -5.10 -18.85
N SER A 62 13.10 -5.97 -17.90
CA SER A 62 14.01 -7.01 -17.41
C SER A 62 14.29 -8.11 -18.44
N GLU A 63 13.49 -8.20 -19.50
CA GLU A 63 13.72 -9.07 -20.65
C GLU A 63 14.54 -8.36 -21.74
N GLU A 64 15.12 -7.19 -21.42
CA GLU A 64 15.93 -6.36 -22.32
C GLU A 64 15.19 -5.72 -23.51
N ASN A 65 13.87 -5.94 -23.64
CA ASN A 65 13.00 -5.25 -24.60
C ASN A 65 12.96 -3.74 -24.33
N LEU A 66 12.73 -2.93 -25.37
CA LEU A 66 12.62 -1.48 -25.29
C LEU A 66 11.22 -1.01 -25.63
N LEU A 67 10.57 -0.31 -24.69
CA LEU A 67 9.35 0.45 -24.93
C LEU A 67 9.69 1.94 -24.97
N VAL A 68 9.30 2.63 -26.03
CA VAL A 68 9.47 4.07 -26.20
C VAL A 68 8.12 4.75 -26.31
N ILE A 69 7.93 5.83 -25.57
CA ILE A 69 6.77 6.70 -25.65
C ILE A 69 7.22 8.10 -26.05
N ILE A 70 6.68 8.61 -27.15
CA ILE A 70 6.83 10.02 -27.55
C ILE A 70 5.57 10.76 -27.13
N VAL A 71 5.73 11.75 -26.25
CA VAL A 71 4.63 12.64 -25.84
C VAL A 71 4.76 13.94 -26.60
N HIS A 72 3.88 14.16 -27.58
CA HIS A 72 3.88 15.38 -28.37
C HIS A 72 3.30 16.56 -27.59
N HIS A 73 3.68 17.78 -27.97
CA HIS A 73 3.08 19.00 -27.43
C HIS A 73 1.56 19.11 -27.66
N THR A 74 1.04 18.43 -28.69
CA THR A 74 -0.39 18.34 -28.99
C THR A 74 -1.16 17.41 -28.02
N GLY A 75 -0.45 16.63 -27.21
CA GLY A 75 -1.01 15.58 -26.37
C GLY A 75 -1.21 14.24 -27.08
N LYS A 76 -0.88 14.12 -28.38
CA LYS A 76 -0.75 12.81 -29.03
C LYS A 76 0.41 12.03 -28.40
N ARG A 77 0.24 10.73 -28.21
CA ARG A 77 1.32 9.83 -27.79
C ARG A 77 1.60 8.84 -28.90
N GLU A 78 2.87 8.54 -29.12
CA GLU A 78 3.30 7.48 -30.04
C GLU A 78 4.06 6.45 -29.21
N LEU A 79 3.68 5.19 -29.32
CA LEU A 79 4.27 4.06 -28.61
C LEU A 79 5.02 3.21 -29.62
N TYR A 80 6.25 2.84 -29.27
CA TYR A 80 7.10 1.95 -30.05
C TYR A 80 7.64 0.84 -29.16
N PHE A 81 7.62 -0.39 -29.64
CA PHE A 81 8.19 -1.54 -28.96
C PHE A 81 9.24 -2.20 -29.83
N PHE A 82 10.36 -2.56 -29.22
CA PHE A 82 11.48 -3.26 -29.84
C PHE A 82 11.80 -4.50 -28.99
N GLU A 83 11.81 -5.68 -29.60
CA GLU A 83 12.32 -6.92 -29.01
C GLU A 83 13.85 -6.84 -28.83
N ASP A 84 14.56 -6.25 -29.80
CA ASP A 84 15.97 -5.90 -29.70
C ASP A 84 16.13 -4.38 -29.49
N ALA A 85 16.64 -3.99 -28.32
CA ALA A 85 16.83 -2.58 -27.97
C ALA A 85 17.83 -1.83 -28.89
N ASP A 86 18.71 -2.57 -29.59
CA ASP A 86 19.66 -2.01 -30.55
C ASP A 86 19.12 -2.08 -32.00
N GLY A 87 17.88 -2.54 -32.19
CA GLY A 87 17.22 -2.61 -33.49
C GLY A 87 16.90 -1.23 -34.08
N ASP A 88 17.07 -1.10 -35.40
CA ASP A 88 16.83 0.15 -36.13
C ASP A 88 15.33 0.41 -36.43
N GLU A 89 14.50 -0.63 -36.38
CA GLU A 89 13.06 -0.58 -36.65
C GLU A 89 12.26 -1.15 -35.47
N ALA A 90 11.10 -0.55 -35.19
CA ALA A 90 10.22 -1.03 -34.14
C ALA A 90 9.41 -2.23 -34.62
N ASP A 91 9.33 -3.27 -33.80
CA ASP A 91 8.48 -4.45 -34.04
C ASP A 91 7.00 -4.10 -33.97
N PHE A 92 6.65 -3.09 -33.16
CA PHE A 92 5.29 -2.58 -33.06
C PHE A 92 5.29 -1.06 -32.83
N ALA A 93 4.37 -0.37 -33.51
CA ALA A 93 4.13 1.05 -33.32
C ALA A 93 2.63 1.34 -33.25
N MET A 94 2.24 2.26 -32.36
CA MET A 94 0.85 2.68 -32.19
C MET A 94 0.76 4.16 -31.83
N ASP A 95 -0.19 4.84 -32.45
CA ASP A 95 -0.57 6.21 -32.12
C ASP A 95 -1.76 6.20 -31.17
N LEU A 96 -1.71 7.04 -30.15
CA LEU A 96 -2.80 7.25 -29.21
C LEU A 96 -3.17 8.73 -29.15
N THR A 97 -4.46 8.98 -29.27
CA THR A 97 -5.05 10.28 -28.95
C THR A 97 -4.97 10.56 -27.43
N PRO A 98 -5.16 11.81 -27.00
CA PRO A 98 -5.22 12.12 -25.58
C PRO A 98 -6.27 11.32 -24.80
N ASP A 99 -7.41 10.99 -25.40
CA ASP A 99 -8.50 10.29 -24.73
C ASP A 99 -8.20 8.78 -24.63
N GLU A 100 -7.76 8.14 -25.72
CA GLU A 100 -7.32 6.74 -25.70
C GLU A 100 -6.16 6.53 -24.73
N THR A 101 -5.24 7.50 -24.63
CA THR A 101 -4.14 7.47 -23.66
C THR A 101 -4.67 7.45 -22.22
N ARG A 102 -5.69 8.26 -21.91
CA ARG A 102 -6.26 8.31 -20.56
C ARG A 102 -6.97 7.01 -20.22
N GLU A 103 -7.71 6.45 -21.17
CA GLU A 103 -8.39 5.17 -20.98
C GLU A 103 -7.39 4.03 -20.76
N LEU A 104 -6.35 3.94 -21.60
CA LEU A 104 -5.27 2.97 -21.44
C LEU A 104 -4.56 3.13 -20.10
N ALA A 105 -4.23 4.38 -19.71
CA ALA A 105 -3.61 4.66 -18.44
C ALA A 105 -4.49 4.25 -17.24
N ALA A 106 -5.81 4.43 -17.33
CA ALA A 106 -6.74 3.97 -16.30
C ALA A 106 -6.71 2.45 -16.12
N GLN A 107 -6.61 1.69 -17.22
CA GLN A 107 -6.43 0.23 -17.17
C GLN A 107 -5.09 -0.14 -16.52
N LEU A 108 -3.99 0.51 -16.94
CA LEU A 108 -2.65 0.21 -16.42
C LEU A 108 -2.47 0.58 -14.94
N LEU A 109 -3.12 1.66 -14.48
CA LEU A 109 -3.16 2.04 -13.07
C LEU A 109 -4.04 1.11 -12.21
N GLY A 110 -4.79 0.19 -12.84
CA GLY A 110 -5.77 -0.65 -12.14
C GLY A 110 -6.97 0.13 -11.60
N ALA A 111 -7.28 1.29 -12.19
CA ALA A 111 -8.41 2.15 -11.78
C ALA A 111 -9.77 1.58 -12.21
N THR A 112 -9.77 0.74 -13.24
CA THR A 112 -10.96 0.09 -13.83
C THR A 112 -11.10 -1.37 -13.41
N TYR A 113 -9.98 -2.07 -13.27
CA TYR A 113 -9.91 -3.45 -12.81
C TYR A 113 -8.73 -3.60 -11.86
N GLN A 114 -9.03 -3.77 -10.58
CA GLN A 114 -8.06 -4.13 -9.58
C GLN A 114 -8.13 -5.66 -9.44
N PRO A 115 -7.08 -6.43 -9.80
CA PRO A 115 -7.05 -7.84 -9.44
C PRO A 115 -7.20 -7.90 -7.93
N VAL A 116 -8.29 -8.53 -7.48
CA VAL A 116 -8.62 -8.58 -6.07
C VAL A 116 -7.48 -9.32 -5.41
N ASP A 117 -6.73 -8.59 -4.57
CA ASP A 117 -5.68 -9.15 -3.73
C ASP A 117 -6.23 -10.42 -3.07
N VAL A 118 -5.63 -11.57 -3.37
CA VAL A 118 -6.08 -12.88 -2.89
C VAL A 118 -6.13 -12.91 -1.35
N GLU A 119 -5.34 -12.07 -0.68
CA GLU A 119 -5.44 -11.87 0.77
C GLU A 119 -6.72 -11.12 1.18
N LYS A 120 -7.11 -10.07 0.44
CA LYS A 120 -8.40 -9.38 0.65
C LYS A 120 -9.59 -10.26 0.28
N MET A 121 -9.47 -11.13 -0.72
CA MET A 121 -10.54 -12.03 -1.14
C MET A 121 -10.84 -13.12 -0.10
N ARG A 122 -9.84 -13.54 0.70
CA ARG A 122 -10.05 -14.48 1.81
C ARG A 122 -10.88 -13.87 2.94
N ILE A 123 -10.66 -12.58 3.20
CA ILE A 123 -11.39 -11.76 4.18
C ILE A 123 -12.77 -11.32 3.66
N PHE A 124 -12.96 -11.18 2.34
CA PHE A 124 -14.28 -10.86 1.79
C PHE A 124 -15.23 -12.05 1.67
N LYS A 125 -14.71 -13.29 1.52
CA LYS A 125 -15.54 -14.51 1.51
C LYS A 125 -15.95 -14.99 2.90
N SER A 126 -15.13 -14.75 3.92
CA SER A 126 -15.51 -14.95 5.32
C SER A 126 -15.68 -13.59 5.95
N GLN A 127 -16.89 -13.18 6.35
CA GLN A 127 -17.28 -11.89 6.98
C GLN A 127 -16.47 -11.50 8.24
N ILE A 128 -15.16 -11.68 8.26
CA ILE A 128 -14.25 -11.59 9.39
C ILE A 128 -13.46 -10.31 9.19
N ILE A 129 -13.57 -9.38 10.11
CA ILE A 129 -12.87 -8.11 10.14
C ILE A 129 -11.79 -8.12 11.23
N VAL A 130 -10.87 -7.15 11.15
CA VAL A 130 -9.93 -6.82 12.23
C VAL A 130 -10.27 -5.43 12.73
N ASP A 131 -10.38 -5.27 14.05
CA ASP A 131 -10.68 -3.98 14.68
C ASP A 131 -9.79 -3.72 15.91
N TYR A 132 -9.70 -2.44 16.30
CA TYR A 132 -8.87 -1.94 17.38
C TYR A 132 -9.76 -1.34 18.46
N ILE A 133 -9.93 -2.08 19.57
CA ILE A 133 -10.90 -1.73 20.61
C ILE A 133 -10.15 -1.25 21.84
N THR A 134 -10.38 0.00 22.25
CA THR A 134 -9.80 0.54 23.48
C THR A 134 -10.52 0.00 24.71
N LEU A 135 -9.77 -0.60 25.62
CA LEU A 135 -10.25 -1.08 26.91
C LEU A 135 -10.42 0.10 27.88
N LYS A 136 -11.66 0.35 28.32
CA LYS A 136 -11.96 1.42 29.29
C LYS A 136 -11.73 0.95 30.72
N GLU A 137 -11.50 1.91 31.61
CA GLU A 137 -11.25 1.65 33.03
C GLU A 137 -12.41 0.95 33.74
N LYS A 138 -13.65 1.27 33.35
CA LYS A 138 -14.87 0.62 33.88
C LYS A 138 -15.21 -0.71 33.21
N SER A 139 -14.39 -1.20 32.29
CA SER A 139 -14.66 -2.46 31.58
C SER A 139 -14.67 -3.64 32.55
N THR A 140 -15.57 -4.59 32.28
CA THR A 140 -15.60 -5.89 32.98
C THR A 140 -14.37 -6.76 32.69
N LEU A 141 -13.56 -6.40 31.69
CA LEU A 141 -12.32 -7.07 31.30
C LEU A 141 -11.08 -6.41 31.92
N ALA A 142 -11.22 -5.22 32.51
CA ALA A 142 -10.10 -4.53 33.13
C ALA A 142 -9.45 -5.37 34.23
N PHE A 143 -8.12 -5.44 34.19
CA PHE A 143 -7.26 -6.17 35.15
C PHE A 143 -7.46 -7.69 35.18
N LYS A 144 -8.14 -8.27 34.18
CA LYS A 144 -8.22 -9.72 33.99
C LYS A 144 -7.20 -10.19 32.98
N THR A 145 -6.75 -11.42 33.13
CA THR A 145 -6.00 -12.11 32.06
C THR A 145 -6.90 -12.42 30.87
N ILE A 146 -6.32 -12.73 29.72
CA ILE A 146 -7.09 -13.17 28.54
C ILE A 146 -7.89 -14.44 28.85
N GLU A 147 -7.29 -15.38 29.60
CA GLU A 147 -7.94 -16.61 30.06
C GLU A 147 -9.15 -16.31 30.96
N GLU A 148 -8.98 -15.50 32.00
CA GLU A 148 -10.07 -15.12 32.92
C GLU A 148 -11.18 -14.30 32.23
N SER A 149 -10.81 -13.52 31.23
CA SER A 149 -11.74 -12.69 30.46
C SER A 149 -12.69 -13.53 29.63
N ASP A 150 -12.26 -14.73 29.20
CA ASP A 150 -13.03 -15.69 28.41
C ASP A 150 -13.67 -15.05 27.15
N ILE A 151 -12.94 -14.12 26.52
CA ILE A 151 -13.44 -13.26 25.44
C ILE A 151 -13.96 -14.09 24.26
N ARG A 152 -13.17 -15.09 23.84
CA ARG A 152 -13.49 -15.90 22.66
C ARG A 152 -14.76 -16.70 22.83
N ASN A 153 -15.03 -17.24 24.03
CA ASN A 153 -16.26 -17.98 24.27
C ASN A 153 -17.46 -17.04 24.44
N LYS A 154 -17.28 -15.87 25.06
CA LYS A 154 -18.36 -14.88 25.25
C LYS A 154 -18.77 -14.16 23.97
N THR A 155 -17.82 -13.86 23.09
CA THR A 155 -18.03 -12.96 21.95
C THR A 155 -17.77 -13.63 20.59
N GLY A 156 -16.98 -14.70 20.55
CA GLY A 156 -16.46 -15.29 19.32
C GLY A 156 -15.26 -14.54 18.71
N ALA A 157 -14.93 -13.35 19.21
CA ALA A 157 -13.76 -12.59 18.76
C ALA A 157 -12.47 -13.16 19.35
N THR A 158 -11.35 -12.99 18.63
CA THR A 158 -10.03 -13.43 19.07
C THR A 158 -9.09 -12.23 19.16
N ILE A 159 -8.43 -12.06 20.30
CA ILE A 159 -7.37 -11.06 20.45
C ILE A 159 -6.11 -11.58 19.75
N ILE A 160 -5.57 -10.78 18.83
CA ILE A 160 -4.36 -11.12 18.06
C ILE A 160 -3.18 -10.20 18.40
N GLY A 161 -3.42 -9.13 19.17
CA GLY A 161 -2.39 -8.25 19.70
C GLY A 161 -2.95 -7.26 20.71
N ILE A 162 -2.06 -6.72 21.55
CA ILE A 162 -2.39 -5.67 22.52
C ILE A 162 -1.37 -4.54 22.34
N VAL A 163 -1.86 -3.31 22.24
CA VAL A 163 -1.03 -2.11 22.27
C VAL A 163 -1.21 -1.42 23.61
N HIS A 164 -0.11 -1.20 24.33
CA HIS A 164 -0.08 -0.53 25.62
C HIS A 164 0.86 0.68 25.54
N GLY A 165 0.30 1.88 25.35
CA GLY A 165 1.12 3.07 25.09
C GLY A 165 1.91 2.93 23.79
N GLU A 166 3.24 2.89 23.89
CA GLU A 166 4.15 2.68 22.73
C GLU A 166 4.53 1.20 22.51
N ASP A 167 4.22 0.33 23.48
CA ASP A 167 4.57 -1.09 23.42
C ASP A 167 3.50 -1.91 22.70
N VAL A 168 3.94 -2.91 21.93
CA VAL A 168 3.06 -3.86 21.23
C VAL A 168 3.39 -5.28 21.66
N ILE A 169 2.38 -5.96 22.22
CA ILE A 169 2.41 -7.38 22.52
C ILE A 169 1.79 -8.12 21.34
N ALA A 170 2.64 -8.70 20.50
CA ALA A 170 2.21 -9.55 19.39
C ALA A 170 1.88 -10.95 19.91
N ILE A 171 0.71 -11.49 19.56
CA ILE A 171 0.25 -12.83 19.98
C ILE A 171 0.28 -12.96 21.52
N PRO A 172 -0.62 -12.26 22.22
CA PRO A 172 -0.62 -12.28 23.68
C PRO A 172 -0.95 -13.68 24.20
N GLU A 173 -0.20 -14.10 25.22
CA GLU A 173 -0.40 -15.37 25.92
C GLU A 173 -1.64 -15.32 26.81
N ALA A 174 -2.17 -16.49 27.18
CA ALA A 174 -3.42 -16.61 27.94
C ALA A 174 -3.36 -15.89 29.32
N ASP A 175 -2.17 -15.85 29.94
CA ASP A 175 -1.88 -15.20 31.22
C ASP A 175 -1.63 -13.68 31.10
N THR A 176 -1.68 -13.12 29.88
CA THR A 176 -1.49 -11.68 29.66
C THR A 176 -2.63 -10.89 30.30
N THR A 177 -2.30 -10.01 31.24
CA THR A 177 -3.27 -9.15 31.93
C THR A 177 -3.64 -7.93 31.09
N LEU A 178 -4.94 -7.73 30.87
CA LEU A 178 -5.50 -6.58 30.17
C LEU A 178 -5.57 -5.36 31.10
N LYS A 179 -5.07 -4.22 30.65
CA LYS A 179 -5.01 -2.98 31.43
C LYS A 179 -5.89 -1.89 30.80
N PRO A 180 -6.57 -1.06 31.60
CA PRO A 180 -7.23 0.13 31.08
C PRO A 180 -6.29 0.98 30.22
N GLY A 181 -6.78 1.44 29.06
CA GLY A 181 -6.00 2.16 28.06
C GLY A 181 -5.37 1.25 27.00
N ASP A 182 -5.37 -0.07 27.19
CA ASP A 182 -4.95 -1.02 26.16
C ASP A 182 -5.82 -0.89 24.90
N VAL A 183 -5.20 -1.06 23.74
CA VAL A 183 -5.90 -1.23 22.48
C VAL A 183 -5.81 -2.70 22.07
N LEU A 184 -6.95 -3.38 22.10
CA LEU A 184 -7.08 -4.79 21.78
C LEU A 184 -7.28 -4.94 20.27
N MET A 185 -6.24 -5.40 19.57
CA MET A 185 -6.34 -5.76 18.16
C MET A 185 -7.04 -7.12 18.06
N SER A 186 -8.23 -7.13 17.47
CA SER A 186 -9.17 -8.24 17.55
C SER A 186 -9.66 -8.66 16.17
N VAL A 187 -9.81 -9.96 15.95
CA VAL A 187 -10.33 -10.53 14.70
C VAL A 187 -11.62 -11.32 14.96
N GLY A 188 -12.63 -11.14 14.10
CA GLY A 188 -13.93 -11.78 14.22
C GLY A 188 -14.94 -11.20 13.23
N LYS A 189 -16.16 -11.73 13.18
CA LYS A 189 -17.25 -11.11 12.42
C LYS A 189 -17.70 -9.79 13.05
N ASP A 190 -18.42 -8.96 12.28
CA ASP A 190 -18.97 -7.68 12.74
C ASP A 190 -19.71 -7.82 14.09
N GLU A 191 -20.57 -8.84 14.24
CA GLU A 191 -21.33 -9.04 15.48
C GLU A 191 -20.44 -9.46 16.67
N GLN A 192 -19.35 -10.18 16.39
CA GLN A 192 -18.39 -10.64 17.40
C GLN A 192 -17.53 -9.47 17.91
N ILE A 193 -17.09 -8.61 16.99
CA ILE A 193 -16.36 -7.37 17.31
C ILE A 193 -17.25 -6.39 18.07
N ALA A 194 -18.52 -6.25 17.67
CA ALA A 194 -19.49 -5.42 18.39
C ALA A 194 -19.68 -5.93 19.82
N ALA A 195 -19.84 -7.25 20.03
CA ALA A 195 -19.98 -7.82 21.36
C ALA A 195 -18.74 -7.58 22.25
N LEU A 196 -17.53 -7.73 21.70
CA LEU A 196 -16.29 -7.40 22.42
C LEU A 196 -16.20 -5.91 22.75
N THR A 197 -16.59 -5.05 21.81
CA THR A 197 -16.60 -3.59 22.02
C THR A 197 -17.48 -3.21 23.20
N GLU A 198 -18.65 -3.83 23.35
CA GLU A 198 -19.52 -3.60 24.52
C GLU A 198 -18.87 -4.03 25.83
N LEU A 199 -18.18 -5.18 25.87
CA LEU A 199 -17.44 -5.59 27.07
C LEU A 199 -16.32 -4.61 27.44
N CYS A 200 -15.66 -4.02 26.45
CA CYS A 200 -14.55 -3.07 26.62
C CYS A 200 -14.98 -1.67 27.08
N LYS A 201 -16.25 -1.26 26.87
CA LYS A 201 -16.75 0.06 27.29
C LYS A 201 -16.98 0.16 28.80
N GLY A 202 -17.45 -0.92 29.42
CA GLY A 202 -17.90 -0.92 30.82
C GLY A 202 -19.29 -0.31 30.99
N GLU A 203 -19.93 -0.57 32.14
CA GLU A 203 -21.21 0.07 32.50
C GLU A 203 -20.96 1.52 32.95
N GLU A 204 -21.88 2.44 32.64
CA GLU A 204 -21.80 3.86 33.04
C GLU A 204 -21.78 4.06 34.56
#